data_AF-A0A7Z7FCP3-F1
#
_entry.id   AF-A0A7Z7FCP3-F1
#
_cell.length_a   1.000
_cell.length_b   1.000
_cell.length_c   1.000
_cell.angle_alpha   90.00
_cell.angle_beta   90.00
_cell.angle_gamma   90.00
#
_symmetry.space_group_name_H-M   'P 1'
#
loop_
_entity.id
_entity.type
_entity.pdbx_description
1 polymer ?
#
loop_
_entity_poly.entity_id
_entity_poly.type
_entity_poly.pdbx_seq_one_letter_code
_entity_poly.pdbx_strand_id
1 'polypeptide(L)'
;MRIQSIEKVLPCIADPWKLRIIAHLDETPDLVLISKYLNGKYSEELGMVALRFEEKELNFFRNAQVTIRMVDSEEEATELVNKILVTAYHKAMISGDL
;
A
#
# COMPACT_ATOMS: atom_id res chain seq x y z
N MET A 1 9.25 6.73 4.59
CA MET A 1 8.63 5.55 3.98
C MET A 1 8.39 5.71 2.49
N ARG A 2 8.87 4.75 1.69
CA ARG A 2 8.59 4.60 0.26
C ARG A 2 8.87 3.16 -0.19
N ILE A 3 8.48 2.80 -1.41
CA ILE A 3 8.94 1.56 -2.04
C ILE A 3 10.46 1.60 -2.21
N GLN A 4 11.12 0.55 -1.75
CA GLN A 4 12.54 0.28 -1.93
C GLN A 4 12.80 -0.59 -3.16
N SER A 5 11.98 -1.64 -3.35
CA SER A 5 12.16 -2.59 -4.44
C SER A 5 10.84 -3.26 -4.84
N ILE A 6 10.76 -3.66 -6.11
CA ILE A 6 9.69 -4.50 -6.64
C ILE A 6 10.19 -5.95 -6.64
N GLU A 7 9.48 -6.83 -5.95
CA GLU A 7 9.81 -8.25 -5.89
C GLU A 7 9.26 -9.00 -7.10
N LYS A 8 7.98 -8.75 -7.44
CA LYS A 8 7.28 -9.46 -8.51
C LYS A 8 6.25 -8.58 -9.21
N VAL A 9 6.13 -8.80 -10.50
CA VAL A 9 5.06 -8.29 -11.36
C VAL A 9 4.33 -9.47 -11.96
N LEU A 10 3.02 -9.53 -11.76
CA LEU A 10 2.17 -10.65 -12.17
C LEU A 10 0.93 -10.11 -12.90
N PRO A 11 0.31 -10.87 -13.80
CA PRO A 11 -1.04 -10.54 -14.28
C PRO A 11 -2.03 -10.47 -13.10
N CYS A 12 -2.97 -9.53 -13.16
CA CYS A 12 -4.04 -9.44 -12.18
C CYS A 12 -5.08 -10.54 -12.47
N ILE A 13 -5.52 -11.25 -11.43
CA ILE A 13 -6.50 -12.34 -11.56
C ILE A 13 -7.89 -11.79 -11.94
N ALA A 14 -8.25 -10.60 -11.43
CA ALA A 14 -9.54 -9.98 -11.69
C ALA A 14 -9.64 -9.37 -13.10
N ASP A 15 -8.51 -8.93 -13.67
CA ASP A 15 -8.42 -8.39 -15.02
C ASP A 15 -7.04 -8.73 -15.63
N PRO A 16 -6.96 -9.63 -16.61
CA PRO A 16 -5.69 -10.04 -17.23
C PRO A 16 -4.90 -8.91 -17.91
N TRP A 17 -5.51 -7.77 -18.20
CA TRP A 17 -4.84 -6.60 -18.77
C TRP A 17 -4.21 -5.69 -17.73
N LYS A 18 -4.54 -5.90 -16.45
CA LYS A 18 -3.94 -5.18 -15.33
C LYS A 18 -2.86 -6.02 -14.66
N LEU A 19 -2.04 -5.37 -13.86
CA LEU A 19 -0.97 -5.98 -13.10
C LEU A 19 -1.35 -6.14 -11.62
N ARG A 20 -0.74 -7.14 -11.00
CA ARG A 20 -0.58 -7.33 -9.56
C ARG A 20 0.90 -7.28 -9.24
N ILE A 21 1.29 -6.32 -8.41
CA ILE A 21 2.66 -6.04 -8.03
C ILE A 21 2.87 -6.40 -6.55
N ILE A 22 4.00 -7.00 -6.26
CA ILE A 22 4.49 -7.26 -4.90
C ILE A 22 5.78 -6.46 -4.75
N ALA A 23 5.81 -5.56 -3.77
CA ALA A 23 6.92 -4.66 -3.50
C ALA A 23 7.27 -4.65 -2.01
N HIS A 24 8.43 -4.10 -1.68
CA HIS A 24 8.91 -3.91 -0.30
C HIS A 24 9.17 -2.44 -0.03
N LEU A 25 8.76 -1.98 1.15
CA LEU A 25 9.06 -0.64 1.66
C LEU A 25 10.46 -0.59 2.26
N ASP A 26 11.03 0.62 2.35
CA ASP A 26 12.33 0.86 2.98
C ASP A 26 12.32 0.76 4.52
N GLU A 27 11.13 0.70 5.13
CA GLU A 27 10.92 0.60 6.58
C GLU A 27 9.57 -0.06 6.90
N THR A 28 9.41 -0.57 8.12
CA THR A 28 8.17 -1.21 8.56
C THR A 28 7.03 -0.19 8.72
N PRO A 29 5.86 -0.42 8.09
CA PRO A 29 4.72 0.49 8.19
C PRO A 29 4.00 0.41 9.54
N ASP A 30 3.56 1.56 10.05
CA ASP A 30 2.56 1.61 11.11
C ASP A 30 1.16 1.36 10.51
N LEU A 31 0.71 0.12 10.61
CA LEU A 31 -0.56 -0.32 10.02
C LEU A 31 -1.78 0.34 10.69
N VAL A 32 -1.70 0.68 11.98
CA VAL A 32 -2.80 1.32 12.71
C VAL A 32 -2.93 2.76 12.21
N LEU A 33 -1.82 3.48 12.11
CA LEU A 33 -1.77 4.83 11.54
C LEU A 33 -2.30 4.85 10.10
N ILE A 34 -1.81 3.94 9.25
CA ILE A 34 -2.27 3.85 7.85
C ILE A 34 -3.77 3.56 7.79
N SER A 35 -4.28 2.64 8.63
CA SER A 35 -5.72 2.34 8.69
C SER A 35 -6.55 3.56 9.06
N LYS A 36 -6.11 4.34 10.05
CA LYS A 36 -6.80 5.54 10.54
C LYS A 36 -6.86 6.63 9.48
N TYR A 37 -5.73 6.94 8.84
CA TYR A 37 -5.62 8.11 7.97
C TYR A 37 -6.01 7.89 6.50
N LEU A 38 -6.03 6.63 6.07
CA LEU A 38 -6.45 6.23 4.72
C LEU A 38 -7.78 5.45 4.72
N ASN A 39 -8.49 5.39 5.86
CA ASN A 39 -9.74 4.65 6.02
C ASN A 39 -9.60 3.17 5.58
N GLY A 40 -8.50 2.55 6.02
CA GLY A 40 -8.15 1.18 5.72
C GLY A 40 -8.81 0.15 6.63
N LYS A 41 -9.03 -1.05 6.10
CA LYS A 41 -9.49 -2.19 6.89
C LYS A 41 -8.29 -2.88 7.53
N TYR A 42 -8.08 -2.61 8.82
CA TYR A 42 -7.04 -3.25 9.61
C TYR A 42 -7.45 -4.68 10.03
N SER A 43 -6.52 -5.62 9.92
CA SER A 43 -6.64 -6.96 10.46
C SER A 43 -5.38 -7.28 11.27
N GLU A 44 -5.54 -7.39 12.60
CA GLU A 44 -4.48 -7.83 13.50
C GLU A 44 -4.07 -9.28 13.19
N GLU A 45 -5.05 -10.15 12.97
CA GLU A 45 -4.86 -11.58 12.69
C GLU A 45 -3.98 -11.81 11.44
N LEU A 46 -4.24 -11.06 10.37
CA LEU A 46 -3.47 -11.15 9.13
C LEU A 46 -2.24 -10.24 9.12
N GLY A 47 -2.06 -9.40 10.14
CA GLY A 47 -0.96 -8.43 10.22
C GLY A 47 -0.92 -7.48 9.03
N MET A 48 -2.09 -7.00 8.56
CA MET A 48 -2.19 -6.18 7.37
C MET A 48 -3.26 -5.08 7.46
N VAL A 49 -3.13 -4.07 6.60
CA VAL A 49 -4.19 -3.13 6.27
C VAL A 49 -4.56 -3.25 4.81
N ALA A 50 -5.85 -3.35 4.50
CA ALA A 50 -6.37 -3.32 3.13
C ALA A 50 -6.95 -1.94 2.81
N LEU A 51 -6.51 -1.35 1.71
CA LEU A 51 -7.02 -0.10 1.15
C LEU A 51 -7.65 -0.37 -0.21
N ARG A 52 -8.70 0.39 -0.52
CA ARG A 52 -9.32 0.39 -1.84
C ARG A 52 -9.50 1.82 -2.31
N PHE A 53 -8.97 2.13 -3.48
CA PHE A 53 -9.15 3.40 -4.17
C PHE A 53 -9.72 3.09 -5.55
N GLU A 54 -11.00 3.42 -5.76
CA GLU A 54 -11.72 3.04 -6.98
C GLU A 54 -11.65 1.52 -7.22
N GLU A 55 -11.02 1.09 -8.30
CA GLU A 55 -10.75 -0.31 -8.66
C GLU A 55 -9.43 -0.85 -8.10
N LYS A 56 -8.53 0.03 -7.64
CA LYS A 56 -7.21 -0.33 -7.13
C LYS A 56 -7.29 -0.81 -5.70
N GLU A 57 -6.58 -1.90 -5.43
CA GLU A 57 -6.47 -2.44 -4.07
C GLU A 57 -5.02 -2.57 -3.65
N LEU A 58 -4.75 -2.13 -2.42
CA LEU A 58 -3.43 -2.15 -1.81
C LEU A 58 -3.53 -2.86 -0.47
N ASN A 59 -2.60 -3.77 -0.19
CA ASN A 59 -2.46 -4.36 1.12
C ASN A 59 -1.06 -4.08 1.64
N PHE A 60 -0.98 -3.45 2.81
CA PHE A 60 0.28 -3.25 3.54
C PHE A 60 0.40 -4.31 4.61
N PHE A 61 1.54 -4.96 4.70
CA PHE A 61 1.83 -6.00 5.67
C PHE A 61 2.86 -5.52 6.68
N ARG A 62 2.82 -6.09 7.89
CA ARG A 62 3.75 -5.75 8.99
C ARG A 62 5.22 -6.03 8.63
N ASN A 63 5.48 -6.90 7.67
CA ASN A 63 6.82 -7.24 7.19
C ASN A 63 7.34 -6.30 6.08
N ALA A 64 6.77 -5.09 5.96
CA ALA A 64 7.09 -4.11 4.92
C ALA A 64 6.75 -4.52 3.47
N GLN A 65 6.12 -5.68 3.26
CA GLN A 65 5.57 -6.04 1.95
C GLN A 65 4.33 -5.21 1.66
N VAL A 66 4.17 -4.82 0.40
CA VAL A 66 2.96 -4.22 -0.14
C VAL A 66 2.54 -4.96 -1.39
N THR A 67 1.27 -5.34 -1.45
CA THR A 67 0.68 -5.85 -2.70
C THR A 67 -0.22 -4.80 -3.29
N ILE A 68 -0.09 -4.54 -4.59
CA ILE A 68 -0.92 -3.60 -5.36
C ILE A 68 -1.55 -4.37 -6.51
N ARG A 69 -2.83 -4.17 -6.79
CA ARG A 69 -3.50 -4.76 -7.97
C ARG A 69 -4.38 -3.76 -8.69
N MET A 70 -4.73 -4.10 -9.93
CA MET A 70 -5.51 -3.25 -10.86
C MET A 70 -4.73 -2.00 -11.30
N VAL A 71 -3.42 -2.16 -11.53
CA VAL A 71 -2.53 -1.09 -12.04
C VAL A 71 -2.03 -1.43 -13.44
N ASP A 72 -1.70 -0.41 -14.22
CA ASP A 72 -1.23 -0.52 -15.61
C ASP A 72 0.29 -0.66 -15.72
N SER A 73 1.05 -0.22 -14.71
CA SER A 73 2.51 -0.28 -14.72
C SER A 73 3.14 -0.35 -13.32
N GLU A 74 4.43 -0.70 -13.29
CA GLU A 74 5.28 -0.61 -12.09
C GLU A 74 5.45 0.82 -11.59
N GLU A 75 5.55 1.77 -12.50
CA GLU A 75 5.66 3.20 -12.21
C GLU A 75 4.39 3.70 -11.50
N GLU A 76 3.20 3.39 -12.05
CA GLU A 76 1.93 3.77 -11.44
C GLU A 76 1.80 3.20 -10.01
N ALA A 77 2.15 1.93 -9.82
CA ALA A 77 2.11 1.31 -8.50
C ALA A 77 3.07 1.99 -7.52
N THR A 78 4.27 2.33 -7.98
CA THR A 78 5.29 2.99 -7.17
C THR A 78 4.86 4.38 -6.73
N GLU A 79 4.38 5.18 -7.68
CA GLU A 79 3.87 6.53 -7.41
C GLU A 79 2.65 6.49 -6.48
N LEU A 80 1.72 5.58 -6.71
CA LEU A 80 0.52 5.43 -5.90
C LEU A 80 0.87 5.15 -4.44
N VAL A 81 1.69 4.11 -4.18
CA VAL A 81 2.09 3.72 -2.83
C VAL A 81 2.83 4.86 -2.12
N ASN A 82 3.80 5.47 -2.79
CA ASN A 82 4.57 6.57 -2.20
C ASN A 82 3.65 7.76 -1.87
N LYS A 83 2.73 8.13 -2.77
CA LYS A 83 1.78 9.23 -2.57
C LYS A 83 0.84 8.97 -1.39
N ILE A 84 0.31 7.76 -1.25
CA ILE A 84 -0.63 7.45 -0.16
C ILE A 84 0.07 7.39 1.19
N LEU A 85 1.31 6.89 1.25
CA LEU A 85 2.11 6.88 2.47
C LEU A 85 2.44 8.30 2.91
N VAL A 86 2.92 9.14 1.98
CA VAL A 86 3.14 10.57 2.25
C VAL A 86 1.86 11.21 2.79
N THR A 87 0.70 10.91 2.19
CA THR A 87 -0.60 11.44 2.65
C THR A 87 -0.94 10.99 4.07
N ALA A 88 -0.75 9.71 4.40
CA ALA A 88 -1.05 9.16 5.72
C ALA A 88 -0.18 9.79 6.81
N TYR A 89 1.13 9.80 6.60
CA TYR A 89 2.10 10.33 7.56
C TYR A 89 1.99 11.85 7.69
N HIS A 90 1.71 12.58 6.62
CA HIS A 90 1.47 14.01 6.71
C HIS A 90 0.22 14.34 7.54
N LYS A 91 -0.88 13.59 7.38
CA LYS A 91 -2.07 13.77 8.21
C LYS A 91 -1.81 13.42 9.68
N ALA A 92 -1.03 12.37 9.94
CA ALA A 92 -0.62 12.01 11.30
C ALA A 92 0.21 13.11 11.96
N MET A 93 1.17 13.68 11.23
CA MET A 93 1.98 14.81 11.69
C MET A 93 1.13 16.02 12.09
N ILE A 94 0.18 16.41 11.24
CA ILE A 94 -0.72 17.55 11.51
C ILE A 94 -1.60 17.28 12.75
N SER A 95 -1.94 16.01 13.00
CA SER A 95 -2.80 15.61 14.12
C SER A 95 -2.03 15.40 15.44
N GLY A 96 -0.69 15.40 15.41
CA GLY A 96 0.15 15.10 16.57
C GLY A 96 0.24 13.61 16.93
N ASP A 97 0.00 12.72 15.96
CA ASP A 97 -0.02 11.26 16.14
C ASP A 97 1.26 10.56 15.63
N LEU A 98 2.38 11.30 15.52
CA LEU A 98 3.71 10.80 15.14
C LEU A 98 4.71 10.88 16.30
#